data_AF-A0A9P0JIS5-F1
#
_entry.id   AF-A0A9P0JIS5-F1
#
_cell.length_a   1.000
_cell.length_b   1.000
_cell.length_c   1.000
_cell.angle_alpha   90.00
_cell.angle_beta   90.00
_cell.angle_gamma   90.00
#
_symmetry.space_group_name_H-M   'P 1'
#
loop_
_entity.id
_entity.type
_entity.pdbx_description
1 polymer ?
#
loop_
_entity_poly.entity_id
_entity_poly.type
_entity_poly.pdbx_seq_one_letter_code
_entity_poly.pdbx_strand_id
1 'polypeptide(L)'
;MNETIPYYIGKLEAQAKENGGYLALPKLTWADVYFTSLIDYINVLVDNDIIAKAPNLQAVKNKVWSVPNIKKWMDKRPQTFKLADFPPPPK
;
A
#
# COMPACT_ATOMS: atom_id res chain seq x y z
N MET A 1 -8.71 -4.59 -15.21
CA MET A 1 -7.48 -4.30 -14.42
C MET A 1 -6.51 -3.39 -15.17
N ASN A 2 -6.28 -3.64 -16.47
CA ASN A 2 -5.22 -2.99 -17.26
C ASN A 2 -5.34 -1.47 -17.44
N GLU A 3 -6.51 -0.87 -17.20
CA GLU A 3 -6.70 0.58 -17.32
C GLU A 3 -6.95 1.25 -15.96
N THR A 4 -7.84 0.67 -15.14
CA THR A 4 -8.25 1.24 -13.86
C THR A 4 -7.11 1.29 -12.84
N ILE A 5 -6.36 0.19 -12.67
CA ILE A 5 -5.28 0.13 -11.68
C ILE A 5 -4.16 1.13 -12.04
N PRO A 6 -3.61 1.13 -13.26
CA PRO A 6 -2.58 2.10 -13.63
C PRO A 6 -3.06 3.54 -13.53
N TYR A 7 -4.33 3.83 -13.87
CA TYR A 7 -4.89 5.17 -13.77
C TYR A 7 -4.89 5.70 -12.32
N TYR A 8 -5.42 4.93 -11.37
CA TYR A 8 -5.46 5.36 -9.96
C TYR A 8 -4.09 5.37 -9.31
N ILE A 9 -3.23 4.38 -9.60
CA ILE A 9 -1.85 4.38 -9.12
C ILE A 9 -1.10 5.60 -9.64
N GLY A 10 -1.27 5.98 -10.90
CA GLY A 10 -0.68 7.20 -11.47
C GLY A 10 -1.12 8.47 -10.75
N LYS A 11 -2.43 8.60 -10.43
CA LYS A 11 -2.95 9.75 -9.66
C LYS A 11 -2.40 9.79 -8.24
N LEU A 12 -2.41 8.67 -7.54
CA LEU A 12 -1.92 8.58 -6.17
C LEU A 12 -0.41 8.81 -6.10
N GLU A 13 0.35 8.35 -7.09
CA GLU A 13 1.78 8.60 -7.21
C GLU A 13 2.09 10.09 -7.40
N ALA A 14 1.32 10.80 -8.24
CA ALA A 14 1.45 12.25 -8.39
C ALA A 14 1.14 12.99 -7.08
N GLN A 15 0.05 12.60 -6.39
CA GLN A 15 -0.30 13.16 -5.09
C GLN A 15 0.78 12.89 -4.03
N ALA A 16 1.34 11.69 -4.02
CA ALA A 16 2.41 11.30 -3.12
C ALA A 16 3.67 12.14 -3.37
N LYS A 17 4.00 12.38 -4.64
CA LYS A 17 5.14 13.22 -5.04
C LYS A 17 4.98 14.66 -4.53
N GLU A 18 3.82 15.28 -4.75
CA GLU A 18 3.55 16.67 -4.33
C GLU A 18 3.65 16.87 -2.82
N ASN A 19 3.27 15.86 -2.05
CA ASN A 19 3.29 15.89 -0.58
C ASN A 19 4.58 15.30 0.02
N GLY A 20 5.64 15.11 -0.78
CA GLY A 20 6.94 14.63 -0.29
C GLY A 20 6.93 13.19 0.22
N GLY A 21 6.11 12.32 -0.38
CA GLY A 21 5.92 10.92 -0.02
C GLY A 21 4.88 10.72 1.08
N TYR A 22 3.74 11.41 0.98
CA TYR A 22 2.55 11.28 1.82
C TYR A 22 1.30 11.49 0.95
N LEU A 23 0.13 10.97 1.31
CA LEU A 23 -1.03 11.02 0.40
C LEU A 23 -1.87 12.30 0.48
N ALA A 24 -1.82 13.04 1.59
CA ALA A 24 -2.73 14.17 1.80
C ALA A 24 -2.05 15.48 2.22
N LEU A 25 -1.08 15.38 3.14
CA LEU A 25 -0.32 16.51 3.69
C LEU A 25 1.15 16.11 3.74
N PRO A 26 2.12 17.04 3.87
CA PRO A 26 3.53 16.72 4.03
C PRO A 26 3.87 16.15 5.42
N LYS A 27 3.00 15.30 5.96
CA LYS A 27 3.13 14.59 7.23
C LYS A 27 2.27 13.32 7.20
N LEU A 28 2.55 12.40 8.11
CA LEU A 28 1.78 11.18 8.26
C LEU A 28 0.31 11.48 8.60
N THR A 29 -0.60 10.87 7.87
CA THR A 29 -2.05 10.94 8.06
C THR A 29 -2.67 9.54 8.06
N TRP A 30 -3.95 9.46 8.42
CA TRP A 30 -4.71 8.21 8.35
C TRP A 30 -4.81 7.65 6.91
N ALA A 31 -4.72 8.51 5.89
CA ALA A 31 -4.77 8.08 4.49
C ALA A 31 -3.57 7.19 4.13
N ASP A 32 -2.38 7.53 4.61
CA ASP A 32 -1.15 6.75 4.39
C ASP A 32 -1.27 5.36 5.02
N VAL A 33 -1.79 5.30 6.26
CA VAL A 33 -2.00 4.05 7.00
C VAL A 33 -3.04 3.18 6.31
N TYR A 34 -4.17 3.77 5.90
CA TYR A 34 -5.24 3.07 5.20
C TYR A 34 -4.74 2.48 3.87
N PHE A 35 -4.10 3.30 3.05
CA PHE A 35 -3.51 2.88 1.78
C PHE A 35 -2.52 1.73 1.96
N THR A 36 -1.60 1.85 2.93
CA THR A 36 -0.59 0.84 3.20
C THR A 36 -1.20 -0.49 3.66
N SER A 37 -2.30 -0.46 4.42
CA SER A 37 -2.99 -1.67 4.84
C SER A 37 -3.73 -2.35 3.68
N LEU A 38 -4.27 -1.54 2.75
CA LEU A 38 -5.06 -2.02 1.63
C LEU A 38 -4.19 -2.56 0.48
N ILE A 39 -3.01 -1.97 0.25
CA ILE A 39 -2.19 -2.33 -0.91
C ILE A 39 -1.65 -3.76 -0.85
N ASP A 40 -1.34 -4.25 0.35
CA ASP A 40 -0.89 -5.63 0.56
C ASP A 40 -1.99 -6.63 0.20
N TYR A 41 -3.25 -6.30 0.50
CA TYR A 41 -4.41 -7.10 0.14
C TYR A 41 -4.67 -7.07 -1.38
N ILE A 42 -4.64 -5.89 -1.99
CA ILE A 42 -4.87 -5.76 -3.44
C ILE A 42 -3.78 -6.52 -4.22
N ASN A 43 -2.51 -6.39 -3.83
CA ASN A 43 -1.41 -7.09 -4.50
C ASN A 43 -1.61 -8.61 -4.53
N VAL A 44 -2.26 -9.15 -3.52
CA VAL A 44 -2.56 -10.59 -3.42
C VAL A 44 -3.77 -10.97 -4.24
N LEU A 45 -4.81 -10.13 -4.25
CA LEU A 45 -5.96 -10.34 -5.13
C LEU A 45 -5.58 -10.34 -6.60
N VAL A 46 -4.61 -9.52 -7.01
CA VAL A 46 -4.20 -9.41 -8.42
C VAL A 46 -2.92 -10.17 -8.76
N ASP A 47 -2.34 -10.89 -7.79
CA ASP A 47 -1.06 -11.61 -7.89
C ASP A 47 0.06 -10.78 -8.56
N ASN A 48 0.15 -9.50 -8.18
CA ASN A 48 1.09 -8.55 -8.77
C ASN A 48 1.37 -7.38 -7.82
N ASP A 49 2.60 -6.89 -7.79
CA ASP A 49 2.92 -5.67 -7.05
C ASP A 49 2.55 -4.42 -7.88
N ILE A 50 1.38 -3.86 -7.59
CA ILE A 50 0.84 -2.74 -8.38
C ILE A 50 1.55 -1.42 -8.14
N ILE A 51 2.39 -1.32 -7.10
CA ILE A 51 3.20 -0.13 -6.80
C ILE A 51 4.69 -0.32 -7.09
N ALA A 52 5.10 -1.42 -7.72
CA ALA A 52 6.50 -1.71 -8.02
C ALA A 52 7.21 -0.59 -8.82
N LYS A 53 6.46 0.12 -9.67
CA LYS A 53 6.96 1.23 -10.52
C LYS A 53 6.60 2.62 -9.98
N ALA A 54 6.12 2.72 -8.74
CA ALA A 54 5.60 3.93 -8.12
C ALA A 54 6.45 4.30 -6.88
N PRO A 55 7.62 4.94 -7.05
CA PRO A 55 8.56 5.18 -5.96
C PRO A 55 8.02 6.07 -4.83
N ASN A 56 7.12 7.02 -5.11
CA ASN A 56 6.55 7.87 -4.08
C ASN A 56 5.53 7.11 -3.23
N LEU A 57 4.72 6.23 -3.83
CA LEU A 57 3.83 5.33 -3.09
C LEU A 57 4.60 4.28 -2.28
N GLN A 58 5.74 3.80 -2.77
CA GLN A 58 6.65 2.99 -1.95
C GLN A 58 7.18 3.79 -0.75
N ALA A 59 7.51 5.07 -0.93
CA ALA A 59 7.92 5.93 0.17
C ALA A 59 6.80 6.11 1.22
N VAL A 60 5.54 6.27 0.79
CA VAL A 60 4.36 6.30 1.69
C VAL A 60 4.33 5.02 2.54
N LYS A 61 4.38 3.85 1.90
CA LYS A 61 4.38 2.54 2.57
C LYS A 61 5.53 2.41 3.57
N ASN A 62 6.75 2.76 3.17
CA ASN A 62 7.94 2.68 4.01
C ASN A 62 7.86 3.60 5.23
N LYS A 63 7.33 4.81 5.07
CA LYS A 63 7.13 5.76 6.18
C LYS A 63 6.12 5.23 7.20
N VAL A 64 5.03 4.63 6.75
CA VAL A 64 4.04 3.99 7.64
C VAL A 64 4.68 2.82 8.39
N TRP A 65 5.44 1.95 7.70
CA TRP A 65 6.12 0.82 8.32
C TRP A 65 7.23 1.22 9.29
N SER A 66 7.77 2.42 9.13
CA SER A 66 8.79 2.98 10.02
C SER A 66 8.21 3.53 11.34
N VAL A 67 6.88 3.66 11.47
CA VAL A 67 6.26 4.11 12.71
C VAL A 67 6.47 3.06 13.80
N PRO A 68 7.10 3.38 14.96
CA PRO A 68 7.50 2.39 15.96
C PRO A 68 6.37 1.48 16.44
N ASN A 69 5.19 2.06 16.69
CA ASN A 69 4.02 1.30 17.15
C ASN A 69 3.45 0.39 16.05
N ILE A 70 3.50 0.83 14.78
CA ILE A 70 3.08 0.01 13.64
C ILE A 70 4.07 -1.14 13.45
N LYS A 71 5.37 -0.86 13.44
CA LYS A 71 6.41 -1.89 13.35
C LYS A 71 6.25 -2.95 14.45
N LYS A 72 6.12 -2.51 15.70
CA LYS A 72 5.90 -3.40 16.86
C LYS A 72 4.62 -4.22 16.73
N TRP A 73 3.56 -3.68 16.13
CA TRP A 73 2.34 -4.42 15.83
C TRP A 73 2.56 -5.44 14.71
N MET A 74 3.25 -5.07 13.63
CA MET A 74 3.55 -5.97 12.51
C MET A 74 4.36 -7.20 12.96
N ASP A 75 5.28 -7.03 13.92
CA ASP A 75 6.05 -8.13 14.51
C ASP A 75 5.21 -9.08 15.38
N LYS A 76 4.11 -8.58 15.96
CA LYS A 76 3.28 -9.31 16.94
C LYS A 76 1.94 -9.79 16.42
N ARG A 77 1.43 -9.18 15.34
CA ARG A 77 0.07 -9.41 14.87
C ARG A 77 -0.12 -10.90 14.56
N PRO A 78 -1.26 -11.48 14.94
CA PRO A 78 -1.57 -12.85 14.56
C PRO A 78 -1.44 -13.00 13.04
N GLN A 79 -0.79 -14.06 12.61
CA GLN A 79 -0.82 -14.49 11.21
C GLN A 79 -2.16 -15.19 10.98
N THR A 80 -3.27 -14.47 11.13
CA THR A 80 -4.62 -15.05 11.10
C THR A 80 -5.13 -15.35 9.70
N PHE A 81 -4.41 -14.95 8.65
CA PHE A 81 -4.74 -15.20 7.26
C PHE A 81 -3.44 -15.14 6.47
N LYS A 82 -2.97 -16.26 5.88
CA LYS A 82 -1.89 -16.13 4.89
C LYS A 82 -2.54 -15.65 3.62
N LEU A 83 -1.95 -14.63 3.00
CA LEU A 83 -2.41 -14.13 1.70
C LEU A 83 -2.40 -15.23 0.62
N ALA A 84 -1.56 -16.25 0.78
CA ALA A 84 -1.54 -17.47 -0.03
C ALA A 84 -2.76 -18.38 0.16
N ASP A 85 -3.56 -18.19 1.21
CA ASP A 85 -4.77 -18.98 1.50
C ASP A 85 -6.01 -18.39 0.78
N PHE A 86 -5.89 -17.22 0.12
CA PHE A 86 -6.96 -16.66 -0.69
C PHE A 86 -7.04 -17.46 -2.01
N PRO A 87 -8.20 -18.04 -2.38
CA PRO A 87 -8.32 -18.67 -3.68
C PRO A 87 -8.02 -17.62 -4.76
N PRO A 88 -7.18 -17.92 -5.76
CA PRO A 88 -6.93 -16.98 -6.84
C PRO A 88 -8.28 -16.58 -7.44
N PRO A 89 -8.48 -15.29 -7.78
CA PRO A 89 -9.74 -14.87 -8.39
C PRO A 89 -10.02 -15.76 -9.61
N PRO A 90 -11.28 -16.18 -9.82
CA PRO A 90 -11.63 -16.92 -11.03
C PRO A 90 -11.22 -16.10 -12.26
N LYS A 91 -10.57 -16.78 -13.21
CA LYS A 91 -10.15 -16.19 -14.50
C LYS A 91 -11.35 -15.74 -15.33
#